data_AF-A0A2N2JJJ5-F1
#
_entry.id   AF-A0A2N2JJJ5-F1
#
_cell.length_a   1.000
_cell.length_b   1.000
_cell.length_c   1.000
_cell.angle_alpha   90.00
_cell.angle_beta   90.00
_cell.angle_gamma   90.00
#
_symmetry.space_group_name_H-M   'P 1'
#
loop_
_entity.id
_entity.type
_entity.pdbx_description
1 polymer ?
#
loop_
_entity_poly.entity_id
_entity_poly.type
_entity_poly.pdbx_seq_one_letter_code
_entity_poly.pdbx_strand_id
1 'polypeptide(L)'
;MDEPANLPGLRPTGLPLLSVERLRDGASGWTVTRERFARPDHTVLVFETFTEPGQTAPSAERIADRSSDIATFIAKLRQRREVARAGQADRDAVVAARFPELQGGASVPSGPLGAIRLAFARCFAPWDLALPDADVAARRAGRVVDRAWTILYQFGATAEGEHLDLFAYSRMTNPRYRRLHEDGRVTDLTPLLSDPLCALPPEELRHLDGA
;
A
#
# COMPACT_ATOMS: atom_id res chain seq x y z
N MET A 1 9.03 -8.10 -22.99
CA MET A 1 8.02 -7.06 -23.25
C MET A 1 7.78 -6.41 -21.91
N ASP A 2 8.48 -5.31 -21.65
CA ASP A 2 8.46 -4.66 -20.33
C ASP A 2 7.06 -4.14 -20.00
N GLU A 3 6.63 -4.42 -18.78
CA GLU A 3 5.35 -3.98 -18.27
C GLU A 3 5.41 -2.46 -18.00
N PRO A 4 4.53 -1.63 -18.59
CA PRO A 4 4.57 -0.19 -18.37
C PRO A 4 4.27 0.11 -16.89
N ALA A 5 5.22 0.76 -16.22
CA ALA A 5 5.06 1.21 -14.84
C ALA A 5 4.00 2.32 -14.75
N ASN A 6 3.03 2.17 -13.85
CA ASN A 6 2.06 3.19 -13.49
C ASN A 6 2.61 4.01 -12.32
N LEU A 7 3.38 5.06 -12.62
CA LEU A 7 3.89 6.00 -11.63
C LEU A 7 3.26 7.37 -11.89
N PRO A 8 2.71 8.06 -10.88
CA PRO A 8 2.23 9.43 -11.05
C PRO A 8 3.40 10.36 -11.34
N GLY A 9 3.22 11.31 -12.26
CA GLY A 9 4.24 12.32 -12.59
C GLY A 9 5.25 11.85 -13.64
N LEU A 10 4.85 10.90 -14.49
CA LEU A 10 5.71 10.36 -15.55
C LEU A 10 5.83 11.26 -16.78
N ARG A 11 5.18 12.43 -16.79
CA ARG A 11 5.19 13.31 -17.95
C ARG A 11 6.63 13.74 -18.28
N PRO A 12 7.13 13.47 -19.49
CA PRO A 12 8.47 13.88 -19.89
C PRO A 12 8.61 15.40 -19.83
N THR A 13 9.68 15.88 -19.19
CA THR A 13 10.07 17.29 -19.21
C THR A 13 11.26 17.49 -20.15
N GLY A 14 11.31 18.63 -20.84
CA GLY A 14 12.43 18.98 -21.72
C GLY A 14 12.47 18.31 -23.10
N LEU A 15 11.51 17.44 -23.44
CA LEU A 15 11.38 16.89 -24.79
C LEU A 15 10.41 17.73 -25.65
N PRO A 16 10.69 17.97 -26.94
CA PRO A 16 9.76 18.65 -27.84
C PRO A 16 8.45 17.87 -28.01
N LEU A 17 7.32 18.51 -27.71
CA LEU A 17 5.99 17.94 -27.94
C LEU A 17 5.65 17.99 -29.44
N LEU A 18 5.36 16.84 -30.02
CA LEU A 18 5.02 16.67 -31.42
C LEU A 18 3.51 16.78 -31.67
N SER A 19 2.70 16.12 -30.84
CA SER A 19 1.25 16.09 -31.02
C SER A 19 0.53 15.71 -29.73
N VAL A 20 -0.72 16.17 -29.60
CA VAL A 20 -1.66 15.71 -28.59
C VAL A 20 -2.91 15.17 -29.26
N GLU A 21 -3.33 13.98 -28.87
CA GLU A 21 -4.52 13.29 -29.37
C GLU A 21 -5.41 12.93 -28.18
N ARG A 22 -6.71 13.17 -28.27
CA ARG A 22 -7.67 12.73 -27.25
C ARG A 22 -8.61 11.68 -27.86
N LEU A 23 -8.54 10.48 -27.31
CA LEU A 23 -9.32 9.33 -27.71
C LEU A 23 -10.37 9.04 -26.64
N ARG A 24 -11.56 8.63 -27.08
CA ARG A 24 -12.59 8.12 -26.18
C ARG A 24 -12.84 6.66 -26.52
N ASP A 25 -12.69 5.78 -25.54
CA ASP A 25 -13.06 4.39 -25.72
C ASP A 25 -14.58 4.26 -25.66
N GLY A 26 -15.20 3.84 -26.76
CA GLY A 26 -16.67 3.73 -26.85
C GLY A 26 -17.24 2.67 -25.93
N ALA A 27 -16.49 1.60 -25.64
CA ALA A 27 -16.98 0.49 -24.83
C ALA A 27 -16.95 0.80 -23.32
N SER A 28 -15.87 1.39 -22.83
CA SER A 28 -15.70 1.70 -21.40
C SER A 28 -16.05 3.15 -21.04
N GLY A 29 -16.17 4.04 -22.02
CA GLY A 29 -16.38 5.47 -21.82
C GLY A 29 -15.13 6.23 -21.38
N TRP A 30 -13.99 5.56 -21.22
CA TRP A 30 -12.73 6.16 -20.78
C TRP A 30 -12.22 7.17 -21.79
N THR A 31 -11.53 8.19 -21.28
CA THR A 31 -10.82 9.16 -22.11
C THR A 31 -9.32 8.89 -22.00
N VAL A 32 -8.63 8.82 -23.13
CA VAL A 32 -7.17 8.69 -23.20
C VAL A 32 -6.62 9.94 -23.87
N THR A 33 -5.76 10.67 -23.16
CA THR A 33 -4.99 11.75 -23.78
C THR A 33 -3.59 11.22 -24.08
N ARG A 34 -3.22 11.24 -25.34
CA ARG A 34 -1.94 10.78 -25.86
C ARG A 34 -1.10 11.98 -26.27
N GLU A 35 0.06 12.13 -25.66
CA GLU A 35 1.07 13.10 -26.01
C GLU A 35 2.24 12.36 -26.68
N ARG A 36 2.73 12.87 -27.82
CA ARG A 36 3.92 12.34 -28.51
C ARG A 36 5.06 13.33 -28.39
N PHE A 37 6.24 12.87 -28.02
CA PHE A 37 7.43 13.69 -27.86
C PHE A 37 8.56 13.19 -28.76
N ALA A 38 9.34 14.11 -29.33
CA ALA A 38 10.57 13.78 -30.04
C ALA A 38 11.70 13.51 -29.06
N ARG A 39 12.46 12.44 -29.30
CA ARG A 39 13.72 12.17 -28.59
C ARG A 39 14.93 12.61 -29.42
N PRO A 40 16.10 12.86 -28.78
CA PRO A 40 17.33 13.23 -29.49
C PRO A 40 17.82 12.19 -30.51
N ASP A 41 17.46 10.92 -30.32
CA ASP A 41 17.79 9.80 -31.20
C ASP A 41 16.81 9.64 -32.38
N HIS A 42 15.97 10.65 -32.64
CA HIS A 42 14.91 10.64 -33.64
C HIS A 42 13.79 9.61 -33.41
N THR A 43 13.71 8.99 -32.24
CA THR A 43 12.56 8.15 -31.86
C THR A 43 11.43 8.98 -31.27
N VAL A 44 10.23 8.38 -31.18
CA VAL A 44 9.05 9.02 -30.59
C VAL A 44 8.72 8.37 -29.27
N LEU A 45 8.61 9.19 -28.24
CA LEU A 45 8.09 8.78 -26.94
C LEU A 45 6.58 9.05 -26.90
N VAL A 46 5.79 8.07 -26.49
CA VAL A 46 4.35 8.22 -26.28
C VAL A 46 4.05 8.24 -24.78
N PHE A 47 3.43 9.32 -24.32
CA PHE A 47 2.88 9.43 -22.98
C PHE A 47 1.37 9.39 -23.07
N GLU A 48 0.72 8.54 -22.29
CA GLU A 48 -0.73 8.40 -22.29
C GLU A 48 -1.27 8.57 -20.88
N THR A 49 -2.24 9.46 -20.73
CA THR A 49 -3.02 9.63 -19.51
C THR A 49 -4.42 9.07 -19.71
N PHE A 50 -4.91 8.34 -18.73
CA PHE A 50 -6.19 7.64 -18.77
C PHE A 50 -7.10 8.24 -17.71
N THR A 51 -8.26 8.74 -18.14
CA THR A 51 -9.27 9.34 -17.28
C THR A 51 -10.53 8.48 -17.31
N GLU A 52 -10.96 8.06 -16.13
CA GLU A 52 -12.20 7.31 -15.96
C GLU A 52 -13.45 8.12 -16.34
N PRO A 53 -14.54 7.45 -16.75
CA PRO A 53 -15.83 8.09 -16.93
C PRO A 53 -16.25 8.87 -15.67
N GLY A 54 -16.57 10.14 -15.84
CA GLY A 54 -17.02 11.02 -14.74
C GLY A 54 -15.90 11.61 -13.88
N GLN A 55 -14.63 11.26 -14.12
CA GLN A 55 -13.50 11.91 -13.45
C GLN A 55 -12.94 13.05 -14.32
N THR A 56 -12.40 14.08 -13.65
CA THR A 56 -11.72 15.22 -14.31
C THR A 56 -10.20 15.10 -14.24
N ALA A 57 -9.68 14.35 -13.27
CA ALA A 57 -8.26 14.08 -13.10
C ALA A 57 -7.87 12.74 -13.76
N PRO A 58 -6.61 12.61 -14.25
CA PRO A 58 -6.12 11.34 -14.76
C PRO A 58 -6.05 10.30 -13.63
N SER A 59 -6.52 9.09 -13.94
CA SER A 59 -6.61 7.96 -13.02
C SER A 59 -5.43 6.99 -13.19
N ALA A 60 -4.73 7.04 -14.33
CA ALA A 60 -3.50 6.30 -14.60
C ALA A 60 -2.66 7.01 -15.67
N GLU A 61 -1.36 6.76 -15.67
CA GLU A 61 -0.39 7.28 -16.64
C GLU A 61 0.49 6.13 -17.15
N ARG A 62 0.93 6.20 -18.40
CA ARG A 62 1.97 5.29 -18.90
C ARG A 62 2.86 5.96 -19.95
N ILE A 63 4.09 5.47 -20.00
CA ILE A 63 5.04 5.74 -21.08
C ILE A 63 5.10 4.49 -21.97
N ALA A 64 5.07 4.67 -23.29
CA ALA A 64 5.22 3.60 -24.27
C ALA A 64 6.08 4.05 -25.46
N ASP A 65 6.91 3.14 -25.98
CA ASP A 65 7.71 3.41 -27.19
C ASP A 65 6.88 3.31 -28.48
N ARG A 66 5.69 2.71 -28.40
CA ARG A 66 4.73 2.64 -29.51
C ARG A 66 3.30 2.73 -29.00
N SER A 67 2.40 3.19 -29.87
CA SER A 67 0.96 3.07 -29.63
C SER A 67 0.65 1.58 -29.46
N SER A 68 0.33 1.19 -28.23
CA SER A 68 -0.10 -0.16 -27.90
C SER A 68 -1.61 -0.19 -27.77
N ASP A 69 -2.19 -1.38 -27.79
CA ASP A 69 -3.62 -1.58 -27.68
C ASP A 69 -4.18 -0.96 -26.38
N ILE A 70 -4.82 0.21 -26.53
CA ILE A 70 -5.45 0.97 -25.46
C ILE A 70 -6.53 0.12 -24.78
N ALA A 71 -7.31 -0.64 -25.55
CA ALA A 71 -8.40 -1.44 -25.00
C ALA A 71 -7.85 -2.54 -24.09
N THR A 72 -6.78 -3.23 -24.51
CA THR A 72 -6.07 -4.20 -23.66
C THR A 72 -5.52 -3.57 -22.39
N PHE A 73 -4.95 -2.36 -22.46
CA PHE A 73 -4.45 -1.68 -21.28
C PHE A 73 -5.56 -1.27 -20.30
N ILE A 74 -6.66 -0.70 -20.81
CA ILE A 74 -7.85 -0.36 -20.00
C ILE A 74 -8.43 -1.60 -19.32
N ALA A 75 -8.54 -2.72 -20.05
CA ALA A 75 -9.01 -3.98 -19.50
C ALA A 75 -8.13 -4.47 -18.33
N LYS A 76 -6.80 -4.41 -18.48
CA LYS A 76 -5.85 -4.75 -17.41
C LYS A 76 -5.96 -3.82 -16.21
N LEU A 77 -6.10 -2.51 -16.43
CA LEU A 77 -6.30 -1.54 -15.35
C LEU A 77 -7.57 -1.84 -14.54
N ARG A 78 -8.68 -2.12 -15.23
CA ARG A 78 -9.94 -2.49 -14.59
C ARG A 78 -9.79 -3.75 -13.75
N GLN A 79 -9.23 -4.81 -14.34
CA GLN A 79 -8.99 -6.07 -13.64
C GLN A 79 -8.15 -5.88 -12.37
N ARG A 80 -7.05 -5.12 -12.45
CA ARG A 80 -6.19 -4.82 -11.29
C ARG A 80 -6.94 -4.10 -10.18
N ARG A 81 -7.81 -3.15 -10.54
CA ARG A 81 -8.60 -2.40 -9.57
C ARG A 81 -9.73 -3.21 -8.97
N GLU A 82 -10.37 -4.07 -9.76
CA GLU A 82 -11.37 -5.02 -9.27
C GLU A 82 -10.74 -5.98 -8.26
N VAL A 83 -9.57 -6.55 -8.58
CA VAL A 83 -8.80 -7.39 -7.64
C VAL A 83 -8.40 -6.62 -6.39
N ALA A 84 -7.91 -5.38 -6.54
CA ALA A 84 -7.55 -4.54 -5.39
C ALA A 84 -8.78 -4.19 -4.52
N ARG A 85 -9.93 -3.92 -5.13
CA ARG A 85 -11.19 -3.61 -4.43
C ARG A 85 -11.73 -4.84 -3.72
N ALA A 86 -11.72 -6.01 -4.35
CA ALA A 86 -12.11 -7.26 -3.72
C ALA A 86 -11.21 -7.55 -2.51
N GLY A 87 -9.89 -7.46 -2.68
CA GLY A 87 -8.95 -7.60 -1.57
C GLY A 87 -9.13 -6.54 -0.47
N GLN A 88 -9.55 -5.32 -0.80
CA GLN A 88 -9.89 -4.30 0.20
C GLN A 88 -11.17 -4.63 0.95
N ALA A 89 -12.22 -5.09 0.26
CA ALA A 89 -13.48 -5.49 0.88
C ALA A 89 -13.28 -6.67 1.85
N ASP A 90 -12.46 -7.65 1.48
CA ASP A 90 -12.11 -8.77 2.36
C ASP A 90 -11.38 -8.29 3.62
N ARG A 91 -10.43 -7.35 3.47
CA ARG A 91 -9.73 -6.74 4.61
C ARG A 91 -10.70 -5.97 5.51
N ASP A 92 -11.59 -5.18 4.93
CA ASP A 92 -12.57 -4.40 5.67
C ASP A 92 -13.55 -5.31 6.41
N ALA A 93 -13.92 -6.46 5.83
CA ALA A 93 -14.74 -7.47 6.49
C ALA A 93 -14.04 -8.09 7.71
N VAL A 94 -12.75 -8.43 7.60
CA VAL A 94 -11.95 -8.93 8.74
C VAL A 94 -11.86 -7.88 9.85
N VAL A 95 -11.58 -6.62 9.49
CA VAL A 95 -11.52 -5.51 10.46
C VAL A 95 -12.88 -5.28 11.12
N ALA A 96 -13.98 -5.30 10.35
CA ALA A 96 -15.32 -5.09 10.88
C ALA A 96 -15.78 -6.22 11.79
N ALA A 97 -15.43 -7.48 11.48
CA ALA A 97 -15.70 -8.62 12.33
C ALA A 97 -14.99 -8.50 13.70
N ARG A 98 -13.81 -7.87 13.71
CA ARG A 98 -13.01 -7.67 14.92
C ARG A 98 -13.44 -6.46 15.76
N PHE A 99 -13.95 -5.41 15.12
CA PHE A 99 -14.39 -4.18 15.75
C PHE A 99 -15.83 -3.84 15.33
N PRO A 100 -16.83 -4.58 15.86
CA PRO A 100 -18.23 -4.39 15.49
C PRO A 100 -18.73 -2.96 15.78
N GLU A 101 -18.12 -2.26 16.74
CA GLU A 101 -18.47 -0.86 17.03
C GLU A 101 -18.25 0.09 15.85
N LEU A 102 -17.34 -0.24 14.92
CA LEU A 102 -17.11 0.57 13.72
C LEU A 102 -18.30 0.52 12.76
N GLN A 103 -19.10 -0.55 12.79
CA GLN A 103 -20.34 -0.64 12.01
C GLN A 103 -21.43 0.29 12.54
N GLY A 104 -21.36 0.67 13.81
CA GLY A 104 -22.25 1.65 14.46
C GLY A 104 -21.89 3.11 14.18
N GLY A 105 -20.92 3.38 13.29
CA GLY A 105 -20.47 4.73 12.95
C GLY A 105 -19.33 5.26 13.83
N ALA A 106 -18.78 4.44 14.74
CA ALA A 106 -17.56 4.82 15.45
C ALA A 106 -16.38 4.91 14.47
N SER A 107 -15.55 5.94 14.61
CA SER A 107 -14.34 6.10 13.80
C SER A 107 -13.14 5.30 14.34
N VAL A 108 -13.16 4.98 15.63
CA VAL A 108 -12.09 4.29 16.36
C VAL A 108 -12.70 3.28 17.34
N PRO A 109 -12.12 2.08 17.48
CA PRO A 109 -12.56 1.11 18.48
C PRO A 109 -12.48 1.68 19.90
N SER A 110 -13.38 1.22 20.74
CA SER A 110 -13.37 1.62 22.15
C SER A 110 -12.25 0.93 22.94
N GLY A 111 -11.81 1.55 24.03
CA GLY A 111 -10.81 0.98 24.95
C GLY A 111 -9.37 1.45 24.71
N PRO A 112 -8.40 0.88 25.46
CA PRO A 112 -7.00 1.29 25.41
C PRO A 112 -6.43 1.15 24.00
N LEU A 113 -5.78 2.22 23.51
CA LEU A 113 -5.06 2.23 22.24
C LEU A 113 -5.93 1.80 21.03
N GLY A 114 -7.23 2.12 21.04
CA GLY A 114 -8.18 1.70 20.01
C GLY A 114 -7.73 1.99 18.58
N ALA A 115 -7.17 3.18 18.33
CA ALA A 115 -6.68 3.55 17.00
C ALA A 115 -5.45 2.74 16.57
N ILE A 116 -4.54 2.46 17.50
CA ILE A 116 -3.37 1.60 17.25
C ILE A 116 -3.81 0.17 16.94
N ARG A 117 -4.75 -0.37 17.71
CA ARG A 117 -5.32 -1.72 17.46
C ARG A 117 -5.97 -1.79 16.08
N LEU A 118 -6.74 -0.76 15.70
CA LEU A 118 -7.34 -0.65 14.38
C LEU A 118 -6.28 -0.56 13.27
N ALA A 119 -5.26 0.29 13.44
CA ALA A 119 -4.18 0.44 12.48
C ALA A 119 -3.38 -0.87 12.30
N PHE A 120 -3.12 -1.59 13.39
CA PHE A 120 -2.49 -2.91 13.34
C PHE A 120 -3.36 -3.91 12.57
N ALA A 121 -4.64 -4.02 12.93
CA ALA A 121 -5.57 -4.93 12.27
C ALA A 121 -5.68 -4.62 10.77
N ARG A 122 -5.71 -3.34 10.37
CA ARG A 122 -5.69 -2.96 8.94
C ARG A 122 -4.41 -3.38 8.23
N CYS A 123 -3.25 -3.25 8.88
CA CYS A 123 -1.98 -3.68 8.30
C CYS A 123 -1.91 -5.18 8.05
N PHE A 124 -2.51 -5.98 8.93
CA PHE A 124 -2.40 -7.44 8.90
C PHE A 124 -3.72 -8.17 8.65
N ALA A 125 -4.78 -7.46 8.24
CA ALA A 125 -6.09 -8.03 7.93
C ALA A 125 -6.05 -9.22 6.95
N PRO A 126 -5.21 -9.24 5.89
CA PRO A 126 -5.12 -10.40 5.00
C PRO A 126 -4.71 -11.70 5.68
N TRP A 127 -4.11 -11.61 6.88
CA TRP A 127 -3.63 -12.75 7.66
C TRP A 127 -4.37 -12.87 8.99
N ASP A 128 -5.41 -12.07 9.23
CA ASP A 128 -6.22 -12.07 10.47
C ASP A 128 -5.36 -12.01 11.74
N LEU A 129 -4.26 -11.24 11.70
CA LEU A 129 -3.36 -11.08 12.85
C LEU A 129 -3.81 -9.92 13.74
N ALA A 130 -3.55 -10.07 15.03
CA ALA A 130 -3.85 -9.02 16.00
C ALA A 130 -2.89 -9.00 17.18
N LEU A 131 -2.84 -7.85 17.85
CA LEU A 131 -2.12 -7.71 19.10
C LEU A 131 -2.79 -8.50 20.22
N PRO A 132 -2.03 -9.19 21.08
CA PRO A 132 -2.57 -9.80 22.28
C PRO A 132 -3.16 -8.75 23.22
N ASP A 133 -4.41 -8.94 23.66
CA ASP A 133 -5.10 -7.95 24.50
C ASP A 133 -4.39 -7.71 25.85
N ALA A 134 -3.75 -8.74 26.40
CA ALA A 134 -2.94 -8.62 27.62
C ALA A 134 -1.74 -7.67 27.43
N ASP A 135 -1.11 -7.70 26.25
CA ASP A 135 0.02 -6.82 25.94
C ASP A 135 -0.43 -5.39 25.71
N VAL A 136 -1.57 -5.19 25.04
CA VAL A 136 -2.18 -3.87 24.87
C VAL A 136 -2.55 -3.27 26.22
N ALA A 137 -3.22 -4.01 27.09
CA ALA A 137 -3.63 -3.54 28.41
C ALA A 137 -2.42 -3.16 29.29
N ALA A 138 -1.35 -3.96 29.24
CA ALA A 138 -0.14 -3.77 30.01
C ALA A 138 0.93 -2.90 29.33
N ARG A 139 0.68 -2.43 28.09
CA ARG A 139 1.68 -1.75 27.23
C ARG A 139 2.99 -2.53 27.13
N ARG A 140 2.88 -3.86 27.06
CA ARG A 140 4.02 -4.78 27.08
C ARG A 140 4.52 -5.02 25.66
N ALA A 141 5.83 -4.91 25.47
CA ALA A 141 6.46 -5.34 24.23
C ALA A 141 6.30 -6.86 24.03
N GLY A 142 6.23 -7.30 22.79
CA GLY A 142 5.97 -8.70 22.52
C GLY A 142 6.27 -9.12 21.08
N ARG A 143 5.82 -10.33 20.76
CA ARG A 143 6.04 -10.97 19.46
C ARG A 143 4.80 -11.76 19.05
N VAL A 144 4.35 -11.56 17.82
CA VAL A 144 3.39 -12.44 17.14
C VAL A 144 4.14 -13.28 16.11
N VAL A 145 3.97 -14.59 16.14
CA VAL A 145 4.46 -15.51 15.11
C VAL A 145 3.28 -16.32 14.60
N ASP A 146 2.88 -16.09 13.34
CA ASP A 146 1.77 -16.81 12.71
C ASP A 146 1.84 -16.70 11.18
N ARG A 147 1.38 -17.72 10.45
CA ARG A 147 1.26 -17.76 8.98
C ARG A 147 2.48 -17.18 8.22
N ALA A 148 3.68 -17.57 8.64
CA ALA A 148 4.97 -17.11 8.09
C ALA A 148 5.27 -15.61 8.29
N TRP A 149 4.61 -14.97 9.25
CA TRP A 149 4.96 -13.66 9.78
C TRP A 149 5.63 -13.79 11.15
N THR A 150 6.68 -12.99 11.33
CA THR A 150 7.22 -12.65 12.64
C THR A 150 7.06 -11.15 12.81
N ILE A 151 6.26 -10.75 13.80
CA ILE A 151 6.00 -9.35 14.14
C ILE A 151 6.50 -9.10 15.54
N LEU A 152 7.52 -8.27 15.67
CA LEU A 152 8.02 -7.76 16.95
C LEU A 152 7.42 -6.39 17.17
N TYR A 153 7.01 -6.09 18.40
CA TYR A 153 6.40 -4.80 18.68
C TYR A 153 6.75 -4.29 20.08
N GLN A 154 6.80 -2.96 20.21
CA GLN A 154 7.06 -2.27 21.45
C GLN A 154 6.18 -1.02 21.54
N PHE A 155 5.50 -0.85 22.68
CA PHE A 155 4.74 0.36 22.97
C PHE A 155 5.69 1.45 23.49
N GLY A 156 5.39 2.70 23.11
CA GLY A 156 6.12 3.88 23.56
C GLY A 156 5.20 5.09 23.67
N ALA A 157 5.75 6.20 24.15
CA ALA A 157 5.06 7.48 24.21
C ALA A 157 6.00 8.60 23.75
N THR A 158 5.46 9.57 23.03
CA THR A 158 6.13 10.83 22.67
C THR A 158 5.28 12.02 23.13
N ALA A 159 5.72 13.25 22.83
CA ALA A 159 4.91 14.44 23.04
C ALA A 159 3.62 14.45 22.18
N GLU A 160 3.58 13.67 21.09
CA GLU A 160 2.43 13.53 20.19
C GLU A 160 1.46 12.44 20.65
N GLY A 161 1.80 11.69 21.70
CA GLY A 161 0.95 10.64 22.26
C GLY A 161 1.59 9.25 22.28
N GLU A 162 0.76 8.25 22.57
CA GLU A 162 1.15 6.84 22.59
C GLU A 162 1.39 6.31 21.17
N HIS A 163 2.32 5.37 21.03
CA HIS A 163 2.61 4.71 19.77
C HIS A 163 3.02 3.25 19.95
N LEU A 164 2.98 2.51 18.85
CA LEU A 164 3.50 1.16 18.71
C LEU A 164 4.53 1.13 17.58
N ASP A 165 5.77 0.84 17.92
CA ASP A 165 6.79 0.48 16.95
C ASP A 165 6.68 -1.00 16.65
N LEU A 166 6.71 -1.36 15.36
CA LEU A 166 6.64 -2.74 14.93
C LEU A 166 7.65 -3.02 13.82
N PHE A 167 8.34 -4.15 13.96
CA PHE A 167 9.14 -4.77 12.93
C PHE A 167 8.42 -6.03 12.45
N ALA A 168 8.03 -6.04 11.17
CA ALA A 168 7.29 -7.14 10.57
C ALA A 168 8.11 -7.75 9.43
N TYR A 169 8.32 -9.06 9.51
CA TYR A 169 9.04 -9.84 8.52
C TYR A 169 8.22 -11.05 8.09
N SER A 170 8.27 -11.37 6.80
CA SER A 170 7.71 -12.59 6.22
C SER A 170 8.66 -13.11 5.14
N ARG A 171 8.71 -14.44 4.95
CA ARG A 171 9.57 -15.07 3.94
C ARG A 171 9.29 -14.59 2.50
N MET A 172 8.10 -14.06 2.24
CA MET A 172 7.65 -13.64 0.90
C MET A 172 7.76 -12.13 0.66
N THR A 173 8.03 -11.33 1.70
CA THR A 173 7.99 -9.87 1.59
C THR A 173 9.17 -9.22 2.31
N ASN A 174 9.66 -8.11 1.76
CA ASN A 174 10.68 -7.32 2.44
C ASN A 174 10.23 -6.95 3.87
N PRO A 175 11.16 -6.99 4.85
CA PRO A 175 10.86 -6.55 6.21
C PRO A 175 10.39 -5.09 6.20
N ARG A 176 9.47 -4.77 7.10
CA ARG A 176 8.90 -3.43 7.26
C ARG A 176 9.07 -3.00 8.70
N TYR A 177 9.58 -1.79 8.88
CA TYR A 177 9.62 -1.13 10.19
C TYR A 177 8.63 0.04 10.18
N ARG A 178 7.72 0.07 11.14
CA ARG A 178 6.60 1.03 11.16
C ARG A 178 6.30 1.49 12.57
N ARG A 179 5.82 2.73 12.69
CA ARG A 179 5.18 3.29 13.88
C ARG A 179 3.68 3.46 13.63
N LEU A 180 2.86 2.96 14.55
CA LEU A 180 1.42 3.21 14.60
C LEU A 180 1.16 4.20 15.75
N HIS A 181 0.51 5.32 15.46
CA HIS A 181 0.26 6.39 16.43
C HIS A 181 -1.15 6.29 17.02
N GLU A 182 -1.36 6.92 18.19
CA GLU A 182 -2.65 6.95 18.88
C GLU A 182 -3.79 7.62 18.09
N ASP A 183 -3.46 8.42 17.08
CA ASP A 183 -4.42 9.04 16.17
C ASP A 183 -4.73 8.17 14.93
N GLY A 184 -4.11 6.98 14.84
CA GLY A 184 -4.25 6.04 13.75
C GLY A 184 -3.33 6.30 12.55
N ARG A 185 -2.47 7.33 12.60
CA ARG A 185 -1.42 7.51 11.58
C ARG A 185 -0.46 6.32 11.59
N VAL A 186 0.07 6.02 10.41
CA VAL A 186 1.12 5.01 10.21
C VAL A 186 2.32 5.69 9.55
N THR A 187 3.50 5.50 10.13
CA THR A 187 4.76 6.03 9.60
C THR A 187 5.69 4.87 9.29
N ASP A 188 6.18 4.76 8.05
CA ASP A 188 7.27 3.85 7.74
C ASP A 188 8.57 4.43 8.34
N LEU A 189 9.27 3.61 9.11
CA LEU A 189 10.53 3.97 9.75
C LEU A 189 11.70 3.38 8.96
N THR A 190 12.79 4.14 8.86
CA THR A 190 14.06 3.57 8.41
C THR A 190 14.60 2.68 9.52
N PRO A 191 14.94 1.40 9.26
CA PRO A 191 15.56 0.55 10.27
C PRO A 191 16.87 1.19 10.73
N LEU A 192 16.94 1.59 12.00
CA LEU A 192 18.20 2.00 12.61
C LEU A 192 18.90 0.73 13.09
N LEU A 193 20.18 0.56 12.76
CA LEU A 193 20.99 -0.59 13.22
C LEU A 193 21.05 -0.70 14.75
N SER A 194 20.76 0.40 15.45
CA SER A 194 20.73 0.50 16.91
C SER A 194 19.35 0.28 17.52
N ASP A 195 18.31 0.08 16.71
CA ASP A 195 16.96 -0.13 17.23
C ASP A 195 16.87 -1.53 17.84
N PRO A 196 16.47 -1.68 19.12
CA PRO A 196 16.36 -2.99 19.77
C PRO A 196 15.40 -3.94 19.03
N LEU A 197 14.41 -3.43 18.28
CA LEU A 197 13.54 -4.25 17.43
C LEU A 197 14.24 -4.73 16.15
N CYS A 198 15.27 -4.01 15.68
CA CYS A 198 16.09 -4.37 14.51
C CYS A 198 17.38 -5.10 14.89
N ALA A 199 17.77 -5.09 16.18
CA ALA A 199 19.00 -5.69 16.69
C ALA A 199 18.93 -7.22 16.80
N LEU A 200 17.79 -7.86 16.51
CA LEU A 200 17.70 -9.31 16.44
C LEU A 200 18.43 -9.81 15.20
N PRO A 201 19.50 -10.60 15.35
CA PRO A 201 20.31 -11.02 14.23
C PRO A 201 19.51 -11.97 13.32
N PRO A 202 19.70 -11.92 11.99
CA PRO A 202 18.96 -12.77 11.04
C PRO A 202 19.06 -14.28 11.33
N GLU A 203 20.11 -14.74 12.01
CA GLU A 203 20.27 -16.13 12.46
C GLU A 203 19.17 -16.56 13.45
N GLU A 204 18.78 -15.71 14.38
CA GLU A 204 17.70 -16.01 15.32
C GLU A 204 16.33 -16.03 14.63
N LEU A 205 16.16 -15.26 13.54
CA LEU A 205 14.98 -15.36 12.68
C LEU A 205 14.94 -16.70 11.91
N ARG A 206 16.09 -17.29 11.57
CA ARG A 206 16.18 -18.59 10.88
C ARG A 206 15.93 -19.79 11.79
N HIS A 207 16.26 -19.69 13.09
CA HIS A 207 15.97 -20.77 14.05
C HIS A 207 14.49 -20.89 14.44
N LEU A 208 13.68 -19.88 14.12
CA LEU A 208 12.22 -19.91 14.29
C LEU A 208 11.50 -20.69 13.18
N ASP A 209 12.22 -21.15 12.15
CA ASP A 209 11.66 -21.85 10.98
C ASP A 209 11.57 -23.38 11.15
N GLY A 210 11.96 -23.95 12.31
CA GLY A 210 12.12 -25.40 12.51
C GLY A 210 11.56 -26.02 13.80
N ALA A 211 10.64 -25.34 14.51
CA ALA A 211 9.97 -25.88 15.70
C ALA A 211 8.47 -26.06 15.48
#